data_AF-A0A349XU94-F1
#
_entry.id   AF-A0A349XU94-F1
#
_cell.length_a   1.000
_cell.length_b   1.000
_cell.length_c   1.000
_cell.angle_alpha   90.00
_cell.angle_beta   90.00
_cell.angle_gamma   90.00
#
_symmetry.space_group_name_H-M   'P 1'
#
loop_
_entity.id
_entity.type
_entity.pdbx_description
1 polymer ?
#
loop_
_entity_poly.entity_id
_entity_poly.type
_entity_poly.pdbx_seq_one_letter_code
_entity_poly.pdbx_strand_id
1 'polypeptide(L)'
;EQLTKVLAQAGVGADHFKAFIAVQMSWPRLVNARYGARGKMSTQDLVTRLKERGDKPVTTEYFLQQIIFVIPEAKRNAITGKRKAEAEASRKRYPGCDQAMSFAATMRDVAIKDLGRILAPELPEDWKALVEKTKEGGTTGTRVTEKGVEYLAI
;
A
#
# COMPACT_ATOMS: atom_id res chain seq x y z
N GLU A 1 10.60 -25.49 -36.97
CA GLU A 1 9.69 -25.65 -38.13
C GLU A 1 8.21 -25.37 -37.84
N GLN A 2 7.67 -25.74 -36.66
CA GLN A 2 6.26 -25.46 -36.33
C GLN A 2 5.92 -23.95 -36.31
N LEU A 3 6.79 -23.10 -35.77
CA LEU A 3 6.58 -21.63 -35.73
C LEU A 3 6.52 -21.02 -37.14
N THR A 4 7.38 -21.46 -38.06
CA THR A 4 7.44 -20.98 -39.44
C THR A 4 6.14 -21.30 -40.21
N LYS A 5 5.52 -22.47 -39.96
CA LYS A 5 4.22 -22.84 -40.53
C LYS A 5 3.07 -21.96 -40.02
N VAL A 6 3.07 -21.61 -38.73
CA VAL A 6 2.06 -20.71 -38.13
C VAL A 6 2.20 -19.28 -38.67
N LEU A 7 3.43 -18.79 -38.82
CA LEU A 7 3.71 -17.47 -39.39
C LEU A 7 3.30 -17.38 -40.87
N ALA A 8 3.51 -18.45 -41.65
CA ALA A 8 3.07 -18.54 -43.04
C ALA A 8 1.53 -18.50 -43.17
N GLN A 9 0.79 -19.14 -42.26
CA GLN A 9 -0.68 -19.05 -42.22
C GLN A 9 -1.20 -17.65 -41.86
N ALA A 10 -0.43 -16.88 -41.10
CA ALA A 10 -0.74 -15.49 -40.74
C ALA A 10 -0.30 -14.46 -41.82
N GLY A 11 0.22 -14.92 -42.97
CA GLY A 11 0.65 -14.05 -44.08
C GLY A 11 1.95 -13.29 -43.83
N VAL A 12 2.68 -13.59 -42.74
CA VAL A 12 3.94 -12.92 -42.38
C VAL A 12 5.10 -13.88 -42.58
N GLY A 13 5.97 -13.60 -43.54
CA GLY A 13 7.17 -14.39 -43.78
C GLY A 13 8.07 -14.44 -42.55
N ALA A 14 8.78 -15.56 -42.35
CA ALA A 14 9.66 -15.75 -41.19
C ALA A 14 10.73 -14.65 -41.06
N ASP A 15 11.20 -14.10 -42.17
CA ASP A 15 12.18 -13.02 -42.18
C ASP A 15 11.60 -11.69 -41.70
N HIS A 16 10.34 -11.40 -42.01
CA HIS A 16 9.62 -10.24 -41.45
C HIS A 16 9.45 -10.37 -39.94
N PHE A 17 9.11 -11.57 -39.44
CA PHE A 17 8.96 -11.79 -38.01
C PHE A 17 10.29 -11.66 -37.26
N LYS A 18 11.39 -12.15 -37.83
CA LYS A 18 12.74 -11.94 -37.27
C LYS A 18 13.12 -10.46 -37.23
N ALA A 19 12.85 -9.71 -38.30
CA ALA A 19 13.09 -8.27 -38.35
C ALA A 19 12.27 -7.51 -37.28
N PHE A 20 11.00 -7.89 -37.11
CA PHE A 20 10.12 -7.32 -36.08
C PHE A 20 10.65 -7.57 -34.66
N ILE A 21 11.07 -8.80 -34.34
CA ILE A 21 11.67 -9.12 -33.03
C ILE A 21 12.95 -8.33 -32.81
N ALA A 22 13.80 -8.19 -33.84
CA ALA A 22 15.03 -7.40 -33.74
C ALA A 22 14.75 -5.92 -33.39
N VAL A 23 13.71 -5.32 -33.99
CA VAL A 23 13.26 -3.96 -33.65
C VAL A 23 12.71 -3.89 -32.22
N GLN A 24 11.87 -4.85 -31.81
CA GLN A 24 11.35 -4.89 -30.44
C GLN A 24 12.45 -5.00 -29.38
N MET A 25 13.49 -5.80 -29.62
CA MET A 25 14.60 -5.95 -28.67
C MET A 25 15.51 -4.71 -28.60
N SER A 26 15.62 -3.96 -29.69
CA SER A 26 16.51 -2.79 -29.79
C SER A 26 15.85 -1.49 -29.37
N TRP A 27 14.52 -1.36 -29.48
CA TRP A 27 13.80 -0.15 -29.11
C TRP A 27 13.99 0.30 -27.65
N PRO A 28 13.90 -0.58 -26.62
CA PRO A 28 14.15 -0.19 -25.23
C PRO A 28 15.58 0.32 -25.02
N ARG A 29 16.56 -0.24 -25.75
CA ARG A 29 17.97 0.20 -25.68
C ARG A 29 18.13 1.61 -26.24
N LEU A 30 17.48 1.92 -27.36
CA LEU A 30 17.50 3.25 -27.95
C LEU A 30 16.81 4.30 -27.07
N VAL A 31 15.64 3.97 -26.51
CA VAL A 31 14.92 4.84 -25.56
C VAL A 31 15.77 5.11 -24.31
N ASN A 32 16.38 4.07 -23.72
CA ASN A 32 17.28 4.23 -22.58
C ASN A 32 18.54 5.03 -22.91
N ALA A 33 19.13 4.87 -24.10
CA ALA A 33 20.28 5.67 -24.52
C ALA A 33 19.93 7.16 -24.69
N ARG A 34 18.73 7.46 -25.24
CA ARG A 34 18.28 8.83 -25.50
C ARG A 34 17.75 9.56 -24.26
N TYR A 35 17.07 8.84 -23.37
CA TYR A 35 16.34 9.43 -22.24
C TYR A 35 16.84 8.98 -20.86
N GLY A 36 17.58 7.87 -20.76
CA GLY A 36 18.05 7.32 -19.48
C GLY A 36 19.05 8.22 -18.74
N ALA A 37 19.76 9.11 -19.46
CA ALA A 37 20.65 10.11 -18.86
C ALA A 37 19.96 11.43 -18.47
N ARG A 38 18.76 11.72 -19.02
CA ARG A 38 18.06 13.00 -18.81
C ARG A 38 17.15 13.04 -17.57
N GLY A 39 16.91 11.89 -16.92
CA GLY A 39 15.93 11.77 -15.85
C GLY A 39 16.47 11.43 -14.46
N LYS A 40 17.78 11.16 -14.30
CA LYS A 40 18.37 10.95 -12.98
C LYS A 40 18.74 12.30 -12.39
N MET A 41 17.84 12.88 -11.59
CA MET A 41 18.22 13.98 -10.69
C MET A 41 19.47 13.56 -9.92
N SER A 42 20.54 14.35 -10.00
CA SER A 42 21.75 14.04 -9.24
C SER A 42 21.44 14.20 -7.75
N THR A 43 22.10 13.42 -6.90
CA THR A 43 22.00 13.59 -5.46
C THR A 43 22.36 15.02 -5.04
N GLN A 44 23.24 15.70 -5.79
CA GLN A 44 23.55 17.11 -5.63
C GLN A 44 22.33 18.01 -5.88
N ASP A 45 21.59 17.82 -6.99
CA ASP A 45 20.40 18.64 -7.30
C ASP A 45 19.30 18.46 -6.26
N LEU A 46 19.17 17.24 -5.73
CA LEU A 46 18.21 16.92 -4.68
C LEU A 46 18.60 17.62 -3.35
N VAL A 47 19.90 17.62 -3.00
CA VAL A 47 20.44 18.33 -1.83
C VAL A 47 20.36 19.85 -1.98
N THR A 48 20.63 20.39 -3.17
CA THR A 48 20.51 21.83 -3.44
C THR A 48 19.05 22.28 -3.30
N ARG A 49 18.10 21.53 -3.86
CA ARG A 49 16.66 21.84 -3.69
C ARG A 49 16.17 21.68 -2.24
N LEU A 50 16.71 20.72 -1.49
CA LEU A 50 16.44 20.58 -0.05
C LEU A 50 16.99 21.77 0.76
N LYS A 51 18.16 22.30 0.38
CA LYS A 51 18.77 23.46 1.03
C LYS A 51 18.07 24.79 0.68
N GLU A 52 17.69 24.97 -0.59
CA GLU A 52 16.99 26.17 -1.07
C GLU A 52 15.58 26.31 -0.47
N ARG A 53 14.93 25.17 -0.16
CA ARG A 53 13.59 25.17 0.42
C ARG A 53 13.57 25.50 1.90
N GLY A 54 14.71 25.48 2.62
CA GLY A 54 14.82 25.85 4.03
C GLY A 54 14.08 24.94 5.03
N ASP A 55 13.16 24.11 4.56
CA ASP A 55 12.40 23.15 5.34
C ASP A 55 13.28 21.95 5.70
N LYS A 56 13.75 21.89 6.95
CA LYS A 56 14.15 20.61 7.53
C LYS A 56 12.93 19.69 7.42
N PRO A 57 13.02 18.50 6.79
CA PRO A 57 11.89 17.59 6.73
C PRO A 57 11.61 17.03 8.13
N VAL A 58 10.85 17.78 8.93
CA VAL A 58 10.18 17.26 10.13
C VAL A 58 9.07 16.36 9.62
N THR A 59 9.38 15.08 9.51
CA THR A 59 8.39 14.07 9.14
C THR A 59 7.92 13.41 10.42
N THR A 60 6.64 13.54 10.74
CA THR A 60 6.04 12.82 11.86
C THR A 60 6.13 11.31 11.58
N GLU A 61 6.75 10.59 12.51
CA GLU A 61 6.79 9.13 12.51
C GLU A 61 5.65 8.61 13.37
N TYR A 62 4.88 7.65 12.85
CA TYR A 62 3.83 6.95 13.59
C TYR A 62 4.21 5.48 13.76
N PHE A 63 3.97 4.93 14.95
CA PHE A 63 3.91 3.49 15.15
C PHE A 63 2.46 3.08 15.06
N LEU A 64 2.13 2.18 14.13
CA LEU A 64 0.74 1.84 13.86
C LEU A 64 0.49 0.35 14.05
N GLN A 65 -0.58 0.03 14.76
CA GLN A 65 -1.14 -1.31 14.83
C GLN A 65 -2.56 -1.30 14.29
N GLN A 66 -2.88 -2.27 13.44
CA GLN A 66 -4.18 -2.43 12.83
C GLN A 66 -4.95 -3.53 13.55
N ILE A 67 -6.14 -3.20 14.04
CA ILE A 67 -7.04 -4.13 14.72
C ILE A 67 -8.19 -4.42 13.79
N ILE A 68 -8.37 -5.69 13.42
CA ILE A 68 -9.27 -6.16 12.37
C ILE A 68 -10.31 -7.09 12.99
N PHE A 69 -11.56 -6.66 13.01
CA PHE A 69 -12.72 -7.50 13.28
C PHE A 69 -13.09 -8.22 12.00
N VAL A 70 -12.54 -9.41 11.82
CA VAL A 70 -12.63 -10.16 10.57
C VAL A 70 -14.08 -10.50 10.27
N ILE A 71 -14.48 -10.32 9.02
CA ILE A 71 -15.80 -10.68 8.52
C ILE A 71 -15.63 -11.66 7.37
N PRO A 72 -16.08 -12.92 7.50
CA PRO A 72 -16.12 -13.84 6.38
C PRO A 72 -16.99 -13.26 5.26
N GLU A 73 -16.51 -13.37 4.02
CA GLU A 73 -17.16 -12.77 2.84
C GLU A 73 -18.63 -13.19 2.73
N ALA A 74 -18.91 -14.48 2.91
CA ALA A 74 -20.27 -15.05 2.88
C ALA A 74 -21.24 -14.44 3.92
N LYS A 75 -20.72 -13.82 4.99
CA LYS A 75 -21.52 -13.23 6.08
C LYS A 75 -21.51 -11.70 6.08
N ARG A 76 -20.83 -11.06 5.12
CA ARG A 76 -20.63 -9.60 5.10
C ARG A 76 -21.92 -8.80 5.27
N ASN A 77 -22.93 -9.10 4.46
CA ASN A 77 -24.19 -8.36 4.51
C ASN A 77 -24.98 -8.61 5.81
N ALA A 78 -24.78 -9.75 6.47
CA ALA A 78 -25.52 -10.13 7.66
C ALA A 78 -24.91 -9.57 8.95
N ILE A 79 -23.58 -9.46 9.05
CA ILE A 79 -22.91 -9.18 10.34
C ILE A 79 -22.11 -7.88 10.38
N THR A 80 -21.98 -7.14 9.27
CA THR A 80 -21.17 -5.90 9.25
C THR A 80 -21.60 -4.88 10.30
N GLY A 81 -22.91 -4.64 10.47
CA GLY A 81 -23.41 -3.71 11.48
C GLY A 81 -23.04 -4.14 12.91
N LYS A 82 -23.18 -5.43 13.22
CA LYS A 82 -22.80 -6.00 14.52
C LYS A 82 -21.30 -5.85 14.77
N ARG A 83 -20.47 -6.19 13.78
CA ARG A 83 -19.00 -6.12 13.89
C ARG A 83 -18.50 -4.69 13.98
N LYS A 84 -19.20 -3.74 13.36
CA LYS A 84 -18.94 -2.31 13.54
C LYS A 84 -19.21 -1.85 14.96
N ALA A 85 -20.33 -2.27 15.56
CA ALA A 85 -20.64 -1.96 16.95
C ALA A 85 -19.62 -2.59 17.93
N GLU A 86 -19.19 -3.83 17.68
CA GLU A 86 -18.14 -4.50 18.45
C GLU A 86 -16.80 -3.75 18.37
N ALA A 87 -16.38 -3.35 17.16
CA ALA A 87 -15.15 -2.58 16.95
C ALA A 87 -15.21 -1.20 17.64
N GLU A 88 -16.34 -0.50 17.57
CA GLU A 88 -16.54 0.79 18.25
C GLU A 88 -16.56 0.65 19.78
N ALA A 89 -17.09 -0.46 20.31
CA ALA A 89 -17.03 -0.76 21.74
C ALA A 89 -15.62 -1.19 22.19
N SER A 90 -14.88 -1.87 21.32
CA SER A 90 -13.50 -2.30 21.55
C SER A 90 -12.56 -1.12 21.66
N ARG A 91 -12.58 -0.19 20.70
CA ARG A 91 -11.64 0.94 20.65
C ARG A 91 -11.71 1.86 21.88
N LYS A 92 -12.88 1.96 22.52
CA LYS A 92 -13.08 2.73 23.76
C LYS A 92 -12.36 2.15 24.98
N ARG A 93 -12.04 0.85 24.93
CA ARG A 93 -11.42 0.08 26.02
C ARG A 93 -10.03 -0.43 25.63
N TYR A 94 -9.48 0.08 24.54
CA TYR A 94 -8.19 -0.37 24.03
C TYR A 94 -7.09 -0.03 25.04
N PRO A 95 -6.33 -1.02 25.53
CA PRO A 95 -5.36 -0.80 26.61
C PRO A 95 -4.00 -0.26 26.13
N GLY A 96 -3.77 -0.16 24.82
CA GLY A 96 -2.50 0.22 24.22
C GLY A 96 -1.87 -0.90 23.39
N CYS A 97 -0.83 -0.54 22.63
CA CYS A 97 -0.18 -1.42 21.66
C CYS A 97 0.50 -2.65 22.29
N ASP A 98 1.09 -2.51 23.48
CA ASP A 98 1.77 -3.62 24.18
C ASP A 98 0.81 -4.74 24.60
N GLN A 99 -0.42 -4.38 24.96
CA GLN A 99 -1.45 -5.31 25.44
C GLN A 99 -2.47 -5.66 24.36
N ALA A 100 -2.25 -5.20 23.12
CA ALA A 100 -3.18 -5.41 22.03
C ALA A 100 -3.47 -6.90 21.83
N MET A 101 -2.44 -7.76 21.83
CA MET A 101 -2.61 -9.19 21.58
C MET A 101 -3.47 -9.89 22.64
N SER A 102 -3.19 -9.64 23.92
CA SER A 102 -4.02 -10.15 25.03
C SER A 102 -5.44 -9.61 24.97
N PHE A 103 -5.61 -8.35 24.58
CA PHE A 103 -6.92 -7.73 24.43
C PHE A 103 -7.72 -8.36 23.29
N ALA A 104 -7.13 -8.56 22.12
CA ALA A 104 -7.76 -9.23 20.99
C ALA A 104 -8.12 -10.69 21.28
N ALA A 105 -7.31 -11.40 22.07
CA ALA A 105 -7.59 -12.78 22.46
C ALA A 105 -8.91 -12.93 23.26
N THR A 106 -9.39 -11.87 23.89
CA THR A 106 -10.71 -11.87 24.58
C THR A 106 -11.89 -11.71 23.63
N MET A 107 -11.63 -11.42 22.35
CA MET A 107 -12.64 -11.08 21.36
C MET A 107 -12.69 -12.13 20.24
N ARG A 108 -13.87 -12.29 19.65
CA ARG A 108 -14.09 -13.29 18.61
C ARG A 108 -13.65 -12.78 17.24
N ASP A 109 -12.88 -13.61 16.53
CA ASP A 109 -12.47 -13.36 15.15
C ASP A 109 -11.78 -11.98 14.99
N VAL A 110 -10.95 -11.58 15.97
CA VAL A 110 -10.17 -10.34 15.93
C VAL A 110 -8.71 -10.66 15.65
N ALA A 111 -8.14 -9.99 14.65
CA ALA A 111 -6.74 -10.09 14.31
C ALA A 111 -6.03 -8.75 14.56
N ILE A 112 -4.77 -8.83 14.97
CA ILE A 112 -3.89 -7.66 15.08
C ILE A 112 -2.80 -7.80 14.04
N LYS A 113 -2.58 -6.73 13.30
CA LYS A 113 -1.50 -6.60 12.35
C LYS A 113 -0.64 -5.41 12.75
N ASP A 114 0.59 -5.70 13.14
CA ASP A 114 1.58 -4.65 13.35
C ASP A 114 2.02 -4.07 12.00
N LEU A 115 1.90 -2.75 11.84
CA LEU A 115 2.36 -2.04 10.64
C LEU A 115 3.73 -1.41 10.87
N GLY A 116 4.23 -1.41 12.11
CA GLY A 116 5.49 -0.81 12.49
C GLY A 116 5.50 0.70 12.29
N ARG A 117 6.68 1.21 11.94
CA ARG A 117 6.92 2.63 11.76
C ARG A 117 6.54 3.08 10.35
N ILE A 118 5.63 4.05 10.26
CA ILE A 118 5.20 4.67 9.01
C ILE A 118 5.38 6.18 9.09
N LEU A 119 5.92 6.77 8.02
CA LEU A 119 6.08 8.22 7.89
C LEU A 119 4.76 8.87 7.45
N ALA A 120 4.46 10.07 7.95
CA ALA A 120 3.22 10.79 7.60
C ALA A 120 2.93 10.91 6.07
N PRO A 121 3.92 11.12 5.18
CA PRO A 121 3.71 11.16 3.73
C PRO A 121 3.41 9.79 3.10
N GLU A 122 3.81 8.70 3.76
CA GLU A 122 3.60 7.33 3.29
C GLU A 122 2.25 6.75 3.74
N LEU A 123 1.52 7.48 4.61
CA LEU A 123 0.18 7.09 5.02
C LEU A 123 -0.77 7.09 3.81
N PRO A 124 -1.54 6.01 3.60
CA PRO A 124 -2.60 5.99 2.61
C PRO A 124 -3.59 7.13 2.85
N GLU A 125 -4.09 7.78 1.80
CA GLU A 125 -5.01 8.92 1.89
C GLU A 125 -6.25 8.61 2.76
N ASP A 126 -6.76 7.39 2.66
CA ASP A 126 -7.88 6.89 3.45
C ASP A 126 -7.65 6.95 4.96
N TRP A 127 -6.42 6.69 5.41
CA TRP A 127 -6.10 6.63 6.83
C TRP A 127 -5.46 7.91 7.34
N LYS A 128 -4.82 8.68 6.46
CA LYS A 128 -4.06 9.89 6.81
C LYS A 128 -4.83 10.84 7.71
N ALA A 129 -6.00 11.29 7.29
CA ALA A 129 -6.80 12.23 8.07
C ALA A 129 -7.32 11.67 9.40
N LEU A 130 -7.42 10.34 9.55
CA LEU A 130 -7.84 9.70 10.79
C LEU A 130 -6.68 9.56 11.76
N VAL A 131 -5.51 9.17 11.25
CA VAL A 131 -4.27 9.02 12.04
C VAL A 131 -3.82 10.40 12.53
N GLU A 132 -3.78 11.41 11.67
CA GLU A 132 -3.38 12.79 12.05
C GLU A 132 -4.29 13.43 13.12
N LYS A 133 -5.57 13.05 13.16
CA LYS A 133 -6.52 13.53 14.17
C LYS A 133 -6.50 12.72 15.47
N THR A 134 -5.86 11.56 15.48
CA THR A 134 -5.81 10.68 16.63
C THR A 134 -4.63 11.08 17.52
N LYS A 135 -4.87 11.17 18.82
CA LYS A 135 -3.81 11.46 19.81
C LYS A 135 -2.92 10.23 20.00
N GLU A 136 -1.69 10.46 20.41
CA GLU A 136 -0.74 9.41 20.82
C GLU A 136 -1.37 8.49 21.89
N GLY A 137 -1.16 7.17 21.76
CA GLY A 137 -1.80 6.16 22.59
C GLY A 137 -3.28 5.93 22.28
N GLY A 138 -3.81 6.59 21.25
CA GLY A 138 -5.21 6.58 20.87
C GLY A 138 -5.54 5.57 19.76
N THR A 139 -6.81 5.57 19.38
CA THR A 139 -7.32 4.77 18.26
C THR A 139 -8.11 5.62 17.28
N THR A 140 -8.01 5.33 15.99
CA THR A 140 -8.82 5.96 14.96
C THR A 140 -10.29 5.53 15.07
N GLY A 141 -11.18 6.20 14.33
CA GLY A 141 -12.54 5.68 14.11
C GLY A 141 -12.52 4.35 13.35
N THR A 142 -13.62 3.58 13.44
CA THR A 142 -13.75 2.33 12.71
C THR A 142 -14.08 2.54 11.23
N ARG A 143 -13.54 1.67 10.37
CA ARG A 143 -13.80 1.64 8.92
C ARG A 143 -14.19 0.23 8.50
N VAL A 144 -15.12 0.14 7.55
CA VAL A 144 -15.43 -1.13 6.90
C VAL A 144 -14.47 -1.30 5.72
N THR A 145 -13.77 -2.42 5.67
CA THR A 145 -12.81 -2.78 4.61
C THR A 145 -13.18 -4.14 4.03
N GLU A 146 -12.39 -4.59 3.05
CA GLU A 146 -12.51 -5.94 2.50
C GLU A 146 -12.22 -7.04 3.54
N LYS A 147 -11.45 -6.79 4.61
CA LYS A 147 -11.17 -7.84 5.60
C LYS A 147 -12.20 -7.87 6.74
N GLY A 148 -12.92 -6.78 6.93
CA GLY A 148 -13.97 -6.68 7.95
C GLY A 148 -14.15 -5.25 8.43
N VAL A 149 -14.22 -5.06 9.75
CA VAL A 149 -14.20 -3.72 10.36
C VAL A 149 -12.87 -3.49 11.06
N GLU A 150 -12.23 -2.37 10.77
CA GLU A 150 -10.87 -2.10 11.20
C GLU A 150 -10.74 -0.74 11.87
N TYR A 151 -9.79 -0.62 12.79
CA TYR A 151 -9.27 0.66 13.26
C TYR A 151 -7.77 0.56 13.48
N LEU A 152 -7.08 1.71 13.45
CA LEU A 152 -5.67 1.83 13.74
C LEU A 152 -5.49 2.33 15.18
N ALA A 153 -4.46 1.82 15.85
CA ALA A 153 -3.93 2.34 17.10
C ALA A 153 -2.58 3.02 16.83
N ILE A 154 -2.33 4.12 17.54
CA ILE A 154 -1.08 4.89 17.52
C ILE A 154 -0.37 4.73 18.86
#